data_AF-A0A169PF04-F1
#
_entry.id   AF-A0A169PF04-F1
#
_cell.length_a   1.000
_cell.length_b   1.000
_cell.length_c   1.000
_cell.angle_alpha   90.00
_cell.angle_beta   90.00
_cell.angle_gamma   90.00
#
_symmetry.space_group_name_H-M   'P 1'
#
loop_
_entity.id
_entity.type
_entity.pdbx_description
1 polymer ?
#
loop_
_entity_poly.entity_id
_entity_poly.type
_entity_poly.pdbx_seq_one_letter_code
_entity_poly.pdbx_strand_id
1 'polypeptide(L)'
;MLEAQGYQQPIAVDTSWLGVGHIDEFLSFVPARNDRGWVAVVADPDLGRKLLEDLVDKSRGGEPLVRGIAPQGTTKPGLTVAGALRDPSLTRGTEIARKGIESALRTLRRESGLTERHIIRVPALFEKLDLPAGYPRQDVVANYLPGAANGVSTGTGVYLAPRQHSPLNDGRDTFEQAAEKALSGTGTRISWVEDWDYSHHRGTVGRNRVGIAAWAWESGLASTEQAHRRG
;
A
#
# COMPACT_ATOMS: atom_id res chain seq x y z
N MET A 1 -3.72 -22.72 -14.79
CA MET A 1 -4.74 -23.09 -13.78
C MET A 1 -5.74 -21.95 -13.55
N LEU A 2 -5.30 -20.70 -13.29
CA LEU A 2 -6.21 -19.54 -13.14
C LEU A 2 -6.93 -19.17 -14.46
N GLU A 3 -6.20 -19.05 -15.56
CA GLU A 3 -6.79 -18.79 -16.90
C GLU A 3 -7.76 -19.91 -17.34
N ALA A 4 -7.50 -21.14 -16.88
CA ALA A 4 -8.30 -22.31 -17.21
C ALA A 4 -9.68 -22.34 -16.52
N GLN A 5 -9.94 -21.44 -15.55
CA GLN A 5 -11.25 -21.32 -14.92
C GLN A 5 -12.25 -20.58 -15.83
N GLY A 6 -11.82 -19.76 -16.79
CA GLY A 6 -12.69 -19.11 -17.78
C GLY A 6 -13.64 -18.02 -17.27
N TYR A 7 -13.83 -17.88 -15.95
CA TYR A 7 -14.73 -16.89 -15.35
C TYR A 7 -14.08 -15.52 -15.09
N GLN A 8 -12.74 -15.46 -15.03
CA GLN A 8 -11.99 -14.23 -14.81
C GLN A 8 -10.80 -14.19 -15.77
N GLN A 9 -10.49 -13.03 -16.33
CA GLN A 9 -9.27 -12.79 -17.11
C GLN A 9 -8.17 -12.27 -16.15
N PRO A 10 -7.19 -13.10 -15.73
CA PRO A 10 -6.18 -12.67 -14.79
C PRO A 10 -5.27 -11.60 -15.41
N ILE A 11 -5.00 -10.55 -14.67
CA ILE A 11 -4.02 -9.53 -15.07
C ILE A 11 -2.71 -9.83 -14.35
N ALA A 12 -1.66 -10.14 -15.11
CA ALA A 12 -0.32 -10.35 -14.57
C ALA A 12 0.31 -9.00 -14.20
N VAL A 13 0.72 -8.84 -12.94
CA VAL A 13 1.41 -7.66 -12.43
C VAL A 13 2.78 -8.10 -11.93
N ASP A 14 3.83 -7.37 -12.29
CA ASP A 14 5.18 -7.64 -11.79
C ASP A 14 5.32 -7.18 -10.33
N THR A 15 5.50 -8.16 -9.45
CA THR A 15 5.74 -7.99 -8.02
C THR A 15 7.13 -8.45 -7.60
N SER A 16 8.02 -8.76 -8.56
CA SER A 16 9.34 -9.36 -8.27
C SER A 16 10.25 -8.45 -7.43
N TRP A 17 9.99 -7.15 -7.45
CA TRP A 17 10.66 -6.10 -6.68
C TRP A 17 10.32 -6.12 -5.19
N LEU A 18 9.31 -6.88 -4.75
CA LEU A 18 8.93 -7.02 -3.34
C LEU A 18 9.56 -8.26 -2.70
N GLY A 19 9.94 -8.16 -1.42
CA GLY A 19 10.54 -9.23 -0.62
C GLY A 19 9.72 -10.51 -0.65
N VAL A 20 8.45 -10.41 -0.26
CA VAL A 20 7.49 -11.52 -0.30
C VAL A 20 6.98 -11.74 -1.73
N GLY A 21 6.76 -10.65 -2.47
CA GLY A 21 6.38 -10.72 -3.88
C GLY A 21 4.87 -10.70 -4.09
N HIS A 22 4.11 -10.18 -3.12
CA HIS A 22 2.66 -10.17 -3.18
C HIS A 22 2.09 -8.79 -3.55
N ILE A 23 0.96 -8.78 -4.25
CA ILE A 23 0.32 -7.53 -4.70
C ILE A 23 -0.34 -6.75 -3.55
N ASP A 24 -0.78 -7.44 -2.49
CA ASP A 24 -1.43 -6.85 -1.31
C ASP A 24 -0.47 -5.95 -0.51
N GLU A 25 0.85 -6.16 -0.63
CA GLU A 25 1.87 -5.33 0.04
C GLU A 25 1.81 -3.85 -0.37
N PHE A 26 1.22 -3.53 -1.53
CA PHE A 26 1.14 -2.16 -2.03
C PHE A 26 -0.23 -1.76 -2.60
N LEU A 27 -1.18 -2.69 -2.73
CA LEU A 27 -2.46 -2.42 -3.38
C LEU A 27 -3.61 -3.20 -2.74
N SER A 28 -4.68 -2.48 -2.42
CA SER A 28 -5.97 -3.04 -2.02
C SER A 28 -7.12 -2.27 -2.68
N PHE A 29 -8.36 -2.66 -2.38
CA PHE A 29 -9.55 -2.00 -2.91
C PHE A 29 -10.55 -1.69 -1.79
N VAL A 30 -11.21 -0.54 -1.89
CA VAL A 30 -12.30 -0.15 -0.99
C VAL A 30 -13.53 0.27 -1.79
N PRO A 31 -14.75 0.03 -1.26
CA PRO A 31 -15.97 0.57 -1.84
C PRO A 31 -15.93 2.10 -1.97
N ALA A 32 -16.47 2.63 -3.07
CA ALA A 32 -16.56 4.06 -3.31
C ALA A 32 -17.79 4.39 -4.15
N ARG A 33 -18.33 5.60 -3.98
CA ARG A 33 -19.49 6.08 -4.74
C ARG A 33 -19.06 6.67 -6.08
N ASN A 34 -18.65 5.81 -7.00
CA ASN A 34 -18.33 6.16 -8.38
C ASN A 34 -18.93 5.11 -9.35
N ASP A 35 -18.71 5.29 -10.65
CA ASP A 35 -19.16 4.38 -11.72
C ASP A 35 -18.62 2.95 -11.60
N ARG A 36 -17.49 2.73 -10.91
CA ARG A 36 -16.93 1.40 -10.65
C ARG A 36 -17.39 0.78 -9.33
N GLY A 37 -17.97 1.57 -8.43
CA GLY A 37 -18.34 1.13 -7.08
C GLY A 37 -17.15 0.94 -6.12
N TRP A 38 -15.92 1.22 -6.57
CA TRP A 38 -14.69 1.03 -5.79
C TRP A 38 -13.56 1.96 -6.24
N VAL A 39 -12.53 2.06 -5.40
CA VAL A 39 -11.23 2.66 -5.73
C VAL A 39 -10.11 1.73 -5.27
N ALA A 40 -8.98 1.76 -5.97
CA ALA A 40 -7.76 1.12 -5.55
C ALA A 40 -7.06 2.01 -4.50
N VAL A 41 -6.71 1.45 -3.36
CA VAL A 41 -5.83 2.08 -2.37
C VAL A 41 -4.42 1.59 -2.67
N VAL A 42 -3.53 2.51 -2.99
CA VAL A 42 -2.19 2.19 -3.52
C VAL A 42 -1.13 2.87 -2.68
N ALA A 43 -0.11 2.12 -2.26
CA ALA A 43 1.04 2.66 -1.56
C ALA A 43 1.77 3.70 -2.43
N ASP A 44 2.27 4.75 -1.78
CA ASP A 44 2.98 5.83 -2.44
C ASP A 44 4.23 6.19 -1.61
N PRO A 45 5.42 5.73 -2.06
CA PRO A 45 6.67 6.01 -1.37
C PRO A 45 7.10 7.48 -1.47
N ASP A 46 6.60 8.22 -2.47
CA ASP A 46 6.90 9.65 -2.62
C ASP A 46 6.11 10.48 -1.63
N LEU A 47 4.85 10.14 -1.40
CA LEU A 47 4.07 10.74 -0.31
C LEU A 47 4.70 10.45 1.04
N GLY A 48 5.15 9.23 1.30
CA GLY A 48 5.84 8.89 2.55
C GLY A 48 7.12 9.70 2.75
N ARG A 49 7.97 9.79 1.72
CA ARG A 49 9.18 10.62 1.75
C ARG A 49 8.85 12.10 1.98
N LYS A 50 7.86 12.64 1.26
CA LYS A 50 7.43 14.04 1.41
C LYS A 50 6.99 14.37 2.83
N LEU A 51 6.25 13.46 3.50
CA LEU A 51 5.86 13.67 4.89
C LEU A 51 7.08 13.78 5.83
N LEU A 52 8.15 13.02 5.56
CA LEU A 52 9.39 13.14 6.34
C LEU A 52 10.14 14.44 6.03
N GLU A 53 10.17 14.87 4.76
CA GLU A 53 10.74 16.17 4.35
C GLU A 53 10.00 17.34 5.03
N ASP A 54 8.67 17.33 5.02
CA ASP A 54 7.83 18.34 5.68
C ASP A 54 8.10 18.40 7.21
N LEU A 55 8.44 17.27 7.85
CA LEU A 55 8.84 17.25 9.26
C LEU A 55 10.23 17.88 9.47
N VAL A 56 11.18 17.63 8.57
CA VAL A 56 12.50 18.28 8.63
C VAL A 56 12.37 19.78 8.45
N ASP A 57 11.55 20.25 7.51
CA ASP A 57 11.31 21.67 7.25
C ASP A 57 10.71 22.38 8.48
N LYS A 58 9.92 21.66 9.27
CA LYS A 58 9.40 22.11 10.57
C LYS A 58 10.43 22.02 11.71
N SER A 59 11.71 21.80 11.42
CA SER A 59 12.80 21.59 12.39
C SER A 59 12.62 20.35 13.29
N ARG A 60 11.89 19.33 12.82
CA ARG A 60 11.59 18.09 13.57
C ARG A 60 12.40 16.88 13.11
N GLY A 61 13.47 17.12 12.34
CA GLY A 61 14.33 16.07 11.80
C GLY A 61 15.04 15.21 12.86
N GLY A 62 15.17 15.68 14.10
CA GLY A 62 15.78 14.94 15.21
C GLY A 62 14.84 13.94 15.90
N GLU A 63 13.56 13.90 15.54
CA GLU A 63 12.61 12.97 16.16
C GLU A 63 12.85 11.53 15.72
N PRO A 64 12.54 10.52 16.58
CA PRO A 64 12.56 9.12 16.17
C PRO A 64 11.60 8.87 15.00
N LEU A 65 12.09 8.15 13.98
CA LEU A 65 11.29 7.74 12.83
C LEU A 65 10.18 6.76 13.24
N VAL A 66 10.52 5.81 14.12
CA VAL A 66 9.59 4.81 14.65
C VAL A 66 9.31 5.13 16.12
N ARG A 67 8.04 5.11 16.50
CA ARG A 67 7.56 5.36 17.87
C ARG A 67 6.82 4.16 18.42
N GLY A 68 6.75 4.03 19.75
CA GLY A 68 5.94 2.98 20.39
C GLY A 68 6.50 1.56 20.27
N ILE A 69 7.59 1.36 19.53
CA ILE A 69 8.26 0.08 19.33
C ILE A 69 9.56 0.04 20.13
N ALA A 70 9.79 -1.06 20.83
CA ALA A 70 11.02 -1.27 21.57
C ALA A 70 12.23 -1.41 20.61
N PRO A 71 13.46 -1.00 20.99
CA PRO A 71 14.62 -1.02 20.09
C PRO A 71 14.89 -2.37 19.40
N GLN A 72 14.65 -3.49 20.09
CA GLN A 72 14.80 -4.84 19.55
C GLN A 72 13.74 -5.23 18.51
N GLY A 73 12.65 -4.47 18.41
CA GLY A 73 11.55 -4.69 17.46
C GLY A 73 11.74 -3.91 16.15
N THR A 74 12.85 -3.22 15.95
CA THR A 74 13.15 -2.51 14.69
C THR A 74 14.55 -2.84 14.20
N THR A 75 14.72 -2.89 12.88
CA THR A 75 16.02 -3.12 12.21
C THR A 75 16.96 -1.93 12.35
N LYS A 76 16.45 -0.73 12.64
CA LYS A 76 17.22 0.52 12.75
C LYS A 76 16.82 1.31 14.01
N PRO A 77 17.17 0.82 15.21
CA PRO A 77 16.79 1.48 16.46
C PRO A 77 17.40 2.88 16.57
N GLY A 78 16.59 3.86 16.96
CA GLY A 78 17.02 5.25 17.13
C GLY A 78 17.21 6.03 15.82
N LEU A 79 16.86 5.46 14.66
CA LEU A 79 16.86 6.20 13.40
C LEU A 79 15.95 7.43 13.50
N THR A 80 16.48 8.61 13.19
CA THR A 80 15.71 9.86 13.20
C THR A 80 15.07 10.15 11.86
N VAL A 81 14.09 11.05 11.80
CA VAL A 81 13.44 11.49 10.56
C VAL A 81 14.46 12.00 9.53
N ALA A 82 15.36 12.89 9.93
CA ALA A 82 16.41 13.39 9.03
C ALA A 82 17.44 12.31 8.69
N GLY A 83 17.68 11.37 9.61
CA GLY A 83 18.48 10.18 9.33
C GLY A 83 17.86 9.31 8.25
N ALA A 84 16.54 9.08 8.30
CA ALA A 84 15.78 8.28 7.36
C ALA A 84 15.89 8.80 5.91
N LEU A 85 15.79 10.13 5.74
CA LEU A 85 15.94 10.78 4.44
C LEU A 85 17.34 10.66 3.82
N ARG A 86 18.36 10.34 4.63
CA ARG A 86 19.75 10.12 4.20
C ARG A 86 20.15 8.65 4.19
N ASP A 87 19.31 7.77 4.71
CA ASP A 87 19.62 6.35 4.81
C ASP A 87 19.63 5.71 3.40
N PRO A 88 20.73 5.07 2.97
CA PRO A 88 20.83 4.49 1.64
C PRO A 88 19.78 3.41 1.36
N SER A 89 19.39 2.60 2.34
CA SER A 89 18.39 1.54 2.12
C SER A 89 16.99 2.12 1.95
N LEU A 90 16.63 3.18 2.68
CA LEU A 90 15.33 3.86 2.56
C LEU A 90 15.21 4.72 1.31
N THR A 91 16.27 5.46 0.98
CA THR A 91 16.33 6.27 -0.25
C THR A 91 16.26 5.37 -1.50
N ARG A 92 17.06 4.29 -1.54
CA ARG A 92 17.00 3.33 -2.64
C ARG A 92 15.69 2.54 -2.66
N GLY A 93 15.18 2.17 -1.49
CA GLY A 93 13.88 1.50 -1.33
C GLY A 93 12.75 2.30 -1.93
N THR A 94 12.70 3.61 -1.65
CA THR A 94 11.76 4.58 -2.25
C THR A 94 11.81 4.54 -3.77
N GLU A 95 13.00 4.61 -4.37
CA GLU A 95 13.16 4.63 -5.83
C GLU A 95 12.68 3.33 -6.50
N ILE A 96 13.04 2.18 -5.92
CA ILE A 96 12.66 0.87 -6.45
C ILE A 96 11.14 0.70 -6.33
N ALA A 97 10.57 0.97 -5.14
CA ALA A 97 9.14 0.85 -4.91
C ALA A 97 8.33 1.76 -5.83
N ARG A 98 8.76 3.02 -6.02
CA ARG A 98 8.13 3.96 -6.97
C ARG A 98 8.06 3.36 -8.37
N LYS A 99 9.19 2.84 -8.88
CA LYS A 99 9.25 2.23 -10.22
C LYS A 99 8.37 1.00 -10.34
N GLY A 100 8.39 0.13 -9.33
CA GLY A 100 7.58 -1.09 -9.27
C GLY A 100 6.08 -0.79 -9.28
N ILE A 101 5.63 0.09 -8.39
CA ILE A 101 4.23 0.52 -8.28
C ILE A 101 3.76 1.19 -9.57
N GLU A 102 4.53 2.13 -10.13
CA GLU A 102 4.15 2.76 -11.40
C GLU A 102 4.12 1.78 -12.57
N SER A 103 4.98 0.76 -12.57
CA SER A 103 4.92 -0.32 -13.57
C SER A 103 3.65 -1.15 -13.42
N ALA A 104 3.31 -1.54 -12.20
CA ALA A 104 2.08 -2.25 -11.89
C ALA A 104 0.84 -1.45 -12.33
N LEU A 105 0.79 -0.15 -11.98
CA LEU A 105 -0.30 0.73 -12.36
C LEU A 105 -0.41 0.93 -13.87
N ARG A 106 0.71 1.05 -14.60
CA ARG A 106 0.68 1.09 -16.08
C ARG A 106 0.01 -0.15 -16.66
N THR A 107 0.32 -1.34 -16.13
CA THR A 107 -0.34 -2.58 -16.56
C THR A 107 -1.81 -2.58 -16.18
N LEU A 108 -2.17 -2.28 -14.93
CA LEU A 108 -3.57 -2.24 -14.51
C LEU A 108 -4.40 -1.24 -15.31
N ARG A 109 -3.85 -0.06 -15.64
CA ARG A 109 -4.50 0.94 -16.50
C ARG A 109 -4.78 0.39 -17.90
N ARG A 110 -3.78 -0.24 -18.52
CA ARG A 110 -3.89 -0.81 -19.86
C ARG A 110 -4.90 -1.95 -19.92
N GLU A 111 -4.88 -2.86 -18.94
CA GLU A 111 -5.66 -4.10 -18.98
C GLU A 111 -7.07 -3.96 -18.39
N SER A 112 -7.31 -3.01 -17.47
CA SER A 112 -8.62 -2.85 -16.80
C SER A 112 -9.31 -1.50 -17.04
N GLY A 113 -8.64 -0.57 -17.72
CA GLY A 113 -9.11 0.81 -17.87
C GLY A 113 -9.11 1.59 -16.57
N LEU A 114 -8.33 1.16 -15.57
CA LEU A 114 -8.09 1.94 -14.36
C LEU A 114 -7.52 3.31 -14.74
N THR A 115 -7.88 4.36 -14.01
CA THR A 115 -7.39 5.73 -14.23
C THR A 115 -7.19 6.40 -12.88
N GLU A 116 -6.55 7.58 -12.85
CA GLU A 116 -6.22 8.25 -11.57
C GLU A 116 -7.45 8.55 -10.70
N ARG A 117 -8.62 8.82 -11.29
CA ARG A 117 -9.89 8.99 -10.55
C ARG A 117 -10.32 7.75 -9.75
N HIS A 118 -9.74 6.58 -10.05
CA HIS A 118 -10.01 5.32 -9.37
C HIS A 118 -8.88 4.92 -8.41
N ILE A 119 -7.87 5.78 -8.21
CA ILE A 119 -6.70 5.47 -7.39
C ILE A 119 -6.64 6.48 -6.24
N ILE A 120 -6.49 5.96 -5.03
CA ILE A 120 -6.15 6.73 -3.84
C ILE A 120 -4.76 6.32 -3.40
N ARG A 121 -3.85 7.29 -3.41
CA ARG A 121 -2.48 7.12 -2.93
C ARG A 121 -2.44 7.28 -1.42
N VAL A 122 -1.80 6.35 -0.71
CA VAL A 122 -1.54 6.43 0.74
C VAL A 122 -0.03 6.40 0.99
N PRO A 123 0.49 7.17 1.96
CA PRO A 123 1.93 7.21 2.20
C PRO A 123 2.46 5.85 2.62
N ALA A 124 3.64 5.51 2.12
CA ALA A 124 4.35 4.29 2.47
C ALA A 124 5.85 4.57 2.61
N LEU A 125 6.55 3.76 3.38
CA LEU A 125 8.00 3.83 3.51
C LEU A 125 8.58 2.44 3.26
N PHE A 126 9.47 2.33 2.29
CA PHE A 126 10.10 1.08 1.89
C PHE A 126 11.61 1.11 2.15
N GLU A 127 12.19 -0.02 2.50
CA GLU A 127 13.63 -0.22 2.53
C GLU A 127 14.07 -1.24 1.49
N LYS A 128 15.22 -0.99 0.86
CA LYS A 128 15.93 -2.01 0.09
C LYS A 128 16.49 -3.06 1.06
N LEU A 129 16.21 -4.32 0.77
CA LEU A 129 16.73 -5.46 1.52
C LEU A 129 18.19 -5.70 1.17
N ASP A 130 19.00 -6.01 2.18
CA ASP A 130 20.31 -6.60 1.98
C ASP A 130 20.15 -8.11 1.77
N LEU A 131 20.54 -8.58 0.60
CA LEU A 131 20.32 -9.96 0.18
C LEU A 131 21.66 -10.70 0.14
N PRO A 132 21.70 -11.97 0.57
CA PRO A 132 22.94 -12.74 0.56
C PRO A 132 23.51 -12.84 -0.86
N ALA A 133 24.83 -12.90 -0.96
CA ALA A 133 25.51 -13.09 -2.23
C ALA A 133 24.98 -14.34 -2.96
N GLY A 134 24.67 -14.20 -4.25
CA GLY A 134 24.09 -15.27 -5.07
C GLY A 134 22.57 -15.42 -4.97
N TYR A 135 21.86 -14.57 -4.20
CA TYR A 135 20.41 -14.52 -4.26
C TYR A 135 19.93 -14.16 -5.69
N PRO A 136 18.93 -14.86 -6.26
CA PRO A 136 18.60 -14.76 -7.68
C PRO A 136 17.92 -13.42 -8.06
N ARG A 137 17.39 -12.70 -7.07
CA ARG A 137 16.74 -11.40 -7.27
C ARG A 137 17.65 -10.27 -6.77
N GLN A 138 17.61 -9.14 -7.48
CA GLN A 138 18.30 -7.91 -7.11
C GLN A 138 17.29 -6.80 -6.90
N ASP A 139 17.70 -5.73 -6.20
CA ASP A 139 16.86 -4.55 -5.97
C ASP A 139 15.47 -4.93 -5.44
N VAL A 140 15.45 -5.73 -4.38
CA VAL A 140 14.24 -6.13 -3.68
C VAL A 140 14.01 -5.22 -2.47
N VAL A 141 12.76 -4.86 -2.21
CA VAL A 141 12.36 -4.01 -1.09
C VAL A 141 11.34 -4.67 -0.19
N ALA A 142 11.23 -4.18 1.04
CA ALA A 142 10.12 -4.45 1.93
C ALA A 142 9.56 -3.14 2.49
N ASN A 143 8.33 -3.20 3.00
CA ASN A 143 7.75 -2.12 3.80
C ASN A 143 8.59 -1.94 5.08
N TYR A 144 9.15 -0.75 5.28
CA TYR A 144 9.89 -0.39 6.49
C TYR A 144 8.96 0.08 7.62
N LEU A 145 7.86 0.76 7.27
CA LEU A 145 6.71 0.96 8.17
C LEU A 145 5.57 0.06 7.70
N PRO A 146 4.63 -0.35 8.57
CA PRO A 146 3.53 -1.23 8.16
C PRO A 146 2.77 -0.63 6.97
N GLY A 147 2.50 -1.42 5.92
CA GLY A 147 1.88 -0.88 4.72
C GLY A 147 0.40 -0.57 4.92
N ALA A 148 0.00 0.71 4.97
CA ALA A 148 -1.43 1.09 5.05
C ALA A 148 -2.24 0.59 3.84
N ALA A 149 -1.60 0.41 2.69
CA ALA A 149 -2.23 -0.19 1.50
C ALA A 149 -2.51 -1.70 1.65
N ASN A 150 -1.81 -2.39 2.56
CA ASN A 150 -2.09 -3.78 2.90
C ASN A 150 -3.13 -3.89 4.02
N GLY A 151 -4.29 -3.30 3.77
CA GLY A 151 -5.44 -3.37 4.65
C GLY A 151 -6.59 -4.17 4.04
N VAL A 152 -7.56 -4.48 4.89
CA VAL A 152 -8.73 -5.27 4.53
C VAL A 152 -9.97 -4.40 4.60
N SER A 153 -10.67 -4.27 3.46
CA SER A 153 -11.99 -3.68 3.43
C SER A 153 -13.02 -4.65 4.02
N THR A 154 -13.83 -4.18 4.95
CA THR A 154 -14.93 -4.95 5.55
C THR A 154 -16.19 -4.98 4.66
N GLY A 155 -16.24 -4.16 3.61
CA GLY A 155 -17.45 -3.93 2.81
C GLY A 155 -18.51 -3.05 3.49
N THR A 156 -18.37 -2.74 4.79
CA THR A 156 -19.32 -1.94 5.57
C THR A 156 -18.79 -0.54 5.88
N GLY A 157 -17.96 0.02 4.99
CA GLY A 157 -17.36 1.36 5.15
C GLY A 157 -16.20 1.42 6.15
N VAL A 158 -15.67 0.28 6.61
CA VAL A 158 -14.47 0.22 7.46
C VAL A 158 -13.33 -0.47 6.71
N TYR A 159 -12.15 0.12 6.75
CA TYR A 159 -10.90 -0.43 6.23
C TYR A 159 -9.93 -0.68 7.38
N LEU A 160 -9.59 -1.95 7.60
CA LEU A 160 -8.67 -2.37 8.66
C LEU A 160 -7.25 -2.27 8.13
N ALA A 161 -6.43 -1.37 8.66
CA ALA A 161 -5.05 -1.18 8.21
C ALA A 161 -4.07 -1.28 9.38
N PRO A 162 -2.84 -1.76 9.16
CA PRO A 162 -1.81 -1.81 10.20
C PRO A 162 -1.46 -0.40 10.74
N ARG A 163 -1.31 -0.28 12.07
CA ARG A 163 -0.77 0.93 12.75
C ARG A 163 0.57 1.34 12.13
N GLN A 164 0.82 2.63 11.94
CA GLN A 164 2.03 3.06 11.19
C GLN A 164 3.25 3.31 12.07
N HIS A 165 3.05 3.67 13.35
CA HIS A 165 4.11 3.94 14.33
C HIS A 165 5.11 5.03 13.88
N SER A 166 4.67 5.97 13.06
CA SER A 166 5.47 7.06 12.50
C SER A 166 5.60 8.25 13.49
N PRO A 167 6.39 9.29 13.16
CA PRO A 167 6.46 10.49 13.98
C PRO A 167 5.08 11.13 14.11
N LEU A 168 4.81 11.75 15.27
CA LEU A 168 3.52 12.41 15.48
C LEU A 168 3.49 13.75 14.77
N ASN A 169 2.34 14.24 14.33
CA ASN A 169 2.09 15.63 13.99
C ASN A 169 0.79 16.03 14.69
N ASP A 170 0.84 17.06 15.52
CA ASP A 170 -0.28 17.48 16.37
C ASP A 170 -0.84 16.35 17.25
N GLY A 171 0.07 15.56 17.85
CA GLY A 171 -0.27 14.47 18.77
C GLY A 171 -0.81 13.19 18.13
N ARG A 172 -0.92 13.15 16.79
CA ARG A 172 -1.43 12.01 16.01
C ARG A 172 -0.37 11.51 15.03
N ASP A 173 -0.40 10.24 14.67
CA ASP A 173 0.55 9.65 13.73
C ASP A 173 0.49 10.36 12.34
N THR A 174 1.64 10.75 11.79
CA THR A 174 1.71 11.56 10.57
C THR A 174 1.25 10.77 9.32
N PHE A 175 1.64 9.50 9.21
CA PHE A 175 1.27 8.62 8.10
C PHE A 175 -0.20 8.21 8.20
N GLU A 176 -0.69 7.89 9.40
CA GLU A 176 -2.11 7.56 9.63
C GLU A 176 -3.02 8.73 9.24
N GLN A 177 -2.68 9.95 9.68
CA GLN A 177 -3.45 11.15 9.33
C GLN A 177 -3.51 11.40 7.82
N ALA A 178 -2.39 11.23 7.13
CA ALA A 178 -2.32 11.40 5.68
C ALA A 178 -3.13 10.33 4.95
N ALA A 179 -3.09 9.06 5.38
CA ALA A 179 -3.90 7.98 4.82
C ALA A 179 -5.41 8.23 5.06
N GLU A 180 -5.81 8.59 6.28
CA GLU A 180 -7.20 8.94 6.60
C GLU A 180 -7.72 10.09 5.75
N LYS A 181 -6.90 11.13 5.57
CA LYS A 181 -7.22 12.26 4.69
C LYS A 181 -7.43 11.80 3.25
N ALA A 182 -6.57 10.93 2.74
CA ALA A 182 -6.67 10.38 1.38
C ALA A 182 -7.99 9.61 1.18
N LEU A 183 -8.39 8.80 2.16
CA LEU A 183 -9.61 7.99 2.09
C LEU A 183 -10.91 8.73 2.43
N SER A 184 -10.84 9.92 3.02
CA SER A 184 -12.02 10.68 3.51
C SER A 184 -13.12 10.88 2.46
N GLY A 185 -12.76 11.05 1.18
CA GLY A 185 -13.71 11.25 0.08
C GLY A 185 -14.49 10.00 -0.34
N THR A 186 -14.11 8.81 0.14
CA THR A 186 -14.76 7.54 -0.25
C THR A 186 -15.95 7.18 0.64
N GLY A 187 -16.06 7.79 1.82
CA GLY A 187 -16.95 7.34 2.89
C GLY A 187 -16.40 6.14 3.68
N THR A 188 -15.18 5.69 3.40
CA THR A 188 -14.49 4.64 4.16
C THR A 188 -13.71 5.24 5.32
N ARG A 189 -13.89 4.68 6.52
CA ARG A 189 -13.10 4.99 7.71
C ARG A 189 -11.99 3.96 7.89
N ILE A 190 -10.77 4.42 8.15
CA ILE A 190 -9.68 3.52 8.55
C ILE A 190 -9.83 3.16 10.03
N SER A 191 -9.64 1.88 10.36
CA SER A 191 -9.48 1.41 11.73
C SER A 191 -8.10 0.78 11.86
N TRP A 192 -7.24 1.42 12.65
CA TRP A 192 -5.85 1.01 12.79
C TRP A 192 -5.70 -0.17 13.74
N VAL A 193 -5.10 -1.24 13.24
CA VAL A 193 -4.87 -2.50 13.96
C VAL A 193 -3.41 -2.58 14.33
N GLU A 194 -3.12 -2.84 15.61
CA GLU A 194 -1.75 -3.11 16.03
C GLU A 194 -1.29 -4.45 15.43
N ASP A 195 -0.28 -4.38 14.57
CA ASP A 195 0.22 -5.53 13.82
C ASP A 195 1.72 -5.40 13.54
N TRP A 196 2.45 -4.59 14.32
CA TRP A 196 3.87 -4.33 14.09
C TRP A 196 4.68 -5.64 13.96
N ASP A 197 4.59 -6.53 14.94
CA ASP A 197 5.42 -7.74 14.95
C ASP A 197 5.15 -8.66 13.75
N TYR A 198 3.89 -8.77 13.34
CA TYR A 198 3.48 -9.67 12.26
C TYR A 198 3.74 -9.06 10.87
N SER A 199 3.54 -7.75 10.72
CA SER A 199 3.85 -7.03 9.49
C SER A 199 5.36 -6.79 9.29
N HIS A 200 6.16 -6.72 10.36
CA HIS A 200 7.59 -6.39 10.32
C HIS A 200 8.53 -7.60 10.31
N HIS A 201 8.20 -8.69 11.01
CA HIS A 201 9.17 -9.79 11.17
C HIS A 201 9.13 -10.86 10.06
N ARG A 202 8.09 -10.89 9.20
CA ARG A 202 7.93 -11.96 8.20
C ARG A 202 7.50 -11.51 6.81
N GLY A 203 7.46 -10.20 6.56
CA GLY A 203 6.67 -9.64 5.47
C GLY A 203 5.19 -9.87 5.75
N THR A 204 4.32 -9.00 5.22
CA THR A 204 2.89 -9.10 5.49
C THR A 204 2.33 -10.45 5.03
N VAL A 205 2.07 -11.35 5.98
CA VAL A 205 1.29 -12.57 5.75
C VAL A 205 -0.13 -12.28 6.23
N GLY A 206 -0.80 -11.26 5.69
CA GLY A 206 -2.24 -11.11 5.88
C GLY A 206 -2.90 -12.42 5.50
N ARG A 207 -3.46 -13.15 6.47
CA ARG A 207 -4.07 -14.46 6.23
C ARG A 207 -5.19 -14.26 5.22
N ASN A 208 -5.01 -14.78 4.00
CA ASN A 208 -6.04 -14.85 2.98
C ASN A 208 -7.34 -15.41 3.59
N ARG A 209 -8.31 -14.55 3.86
CA ARG A 209 -9.70 -14.94 3.72
C ARG A 209 -10.10 -14.52 2.33
N VAL A 210 -10.51 -15.53 1.55
CA VAL A 210 -11.00 -15.45 0.18
C VAL A 210 -12.07 -14.37 0.07
N GLY A 211 -11.63 -13.15 -0.22
CA GLY A 211 -12.45 -12.07 -0.76
C GLY A 211 -12.23 -12.11 -2.26
N ILE A 212 -12.88 -13.06 -2.93
CA ILE A 212 -12.93 -13.11 -4.39
C ILE A 212 -13.32 -11.71 -4.88
N ALA A 213 -12.41 -11.06 -5.63
CA ALA A 213 -12.65 -9.83 -6.36
C ALA A 213 -13.63 -10.02 -7.54
N ALA A 214 -14.58 -10.96 -7.46
CA ALA A 214 -15.60 -11.19 -8.49
C ALA A 214 -16.83 -10.29 -8.33
N TRP A 215 -17.17 -9.85 -7.11
CA TRP A 215 -18.43 -9.11 -6.91
C TRP A 215 -18.46 -7.72 -7.55
N ALA A 216 -17.30 -7.11 -7.77
CA ALA A 216 -17.19 -5.79 -8.39
C ALA A 216 -17.12 -5.82 -9.93
N TRP A 217 -16.94 -6.99 -10.54
CA TRP A 217 -16.85 -7.13 -12.00
C TRP A 217 -18.18 -7.51 -12.66
N GLU A 218 -19.04 -8.28 -11.99
CA GLU A 218 -20.32 -8.72 -12.58
C GLU A 218 -21.39 -7.61 -12.63
N SER A 219 -21.35 -6.67 -11.68
CA SER A 219 -22.37 -5.62 -11.57
C SER A 219 -22.25 -4.50 -12.62
N GLY A 220 -21.08 -4.33 -13.25
CA GLY A 220 -20.86 -3.34 -14.32
C GLY A 220 -21.11 -3.87 -15.74
N LEU A 221 -21.08 -5.19 -15.95
CA LEU A 221 -21.36 -5.81 -17.25
C LEU A 221 -22.85 -6.17 -17.43
N ALA A 222 -23.55 -6.46 -16.33
CA ALA A 222 -24.98 -6.77 -16.39
C ALA A 222 -25.87 -5.58 -16.84
N SER A 223 -25.43 -4.34 -16.62
CA SER A 223 -26.20 -3.16 -17.02
C SER A 223 -26.08 -2.82 -18.51
N THR A 224 -24.99 -3.22 -19.17
CA THR A 224 -24.77 -2.94 -20.59
C THR A 224 -25.36 -4.02 -21.50
N GLU A 225 -25.45 -5.28 -21.04
CA GLU A 225 -26.08 -6.35 -21.84
C GLU A 225 -27.62 -6.32 -21.84
N GLN A 226 -28.28 -5.76 -20.81
CA GLN A 226 -29.75 -5.63 -20.81
C GLN A 226 -30.27 -4.47 -21.68
N ALA A 227 -29.44 -3.46 -21.97
CA ALA A 227 -29.84 -2.33 -22.81
C ALA A 227 -29.82 -2.65 -24.32
N HIS A 228 -29.04 -3.67 -24.75
CA HIS A 228 -28.91 -4.03 -26.16
C HIS A 228 -29.87 -5.14 -26.66
N ARG A 229 -30.72 -5.68 -25.78
CA ARG A 229 -31.75 -6.69 -26.17
C ARG A 229 -33.19 -6.19 -26.06
N ARG A 230 -33.41 -4.88 -25.89
CA ARG A 230 -34.71 -4.23 -26.01
C ARG A 230 -34.58 -2.96 -26.84
N GLY A 231 -34.46 -3.15 -28.14
CA GLY A 231 -34.55 -2.14 -29.20
C GLY A 231 -35.06 -2.79 -30.46
#